data_AF-A0A1Z9FJQ1-F1
#
_entry.id   AF-A0A1Z9FJQ1-F1
#
_cell.length_a   1.000
_cell.length_b   1.000
_cell.length_c   1.000
_cell.angle_alpha   90.00
_cell.angle_beta   90.00
_cell.angle_gamma   90.00
#
_symmetry.space_group_name_H-M   'P 1'
#
loop_
_entity.id
_entity.type
_entity.pdbx_description
1 polymer ?
#
loop_
_entity_poly.entity_id
_entity_poly.type
_entity_poly.pdbx_seq_one_letter_code
_entity_poly.pdbx_strand_id
1 'polypeptide(L)'
;MTAILKPKRSFTASAVPQLSDLEIGELAMNIADGKFYTKQNANTIREVGGASAVNIQSVLQAGAVSTTDLTFNNANIIFEGSTADAFETTLTVENPTADRTIKLPDSSGTLALTGDILAFAVVFGG
;
A
#
# COMPACT_ATOMS: atom_id res chain seq x y z
N MET A 1 -29.97 21.06 -22.95
CA MET A 1 -28.94 20.22 -23.61
C MET A 1 -27.92 19.85 -22.56
N THR A 2 -27.78 18.58 -22.19
CA THR A 2 -26.73 18.16 -21.26
C THR A 2 -25.43 17.97 -22.04
N ALA A 3 -24.36 18.64 -21.62
CA ALA A 3 -23.04 18.40 -22.20
C ALA A 3 -22.50 17.08 -21.66
N ILE A 4 -22.19 16.13 -22.55
CA ILE A 4 -21.52 14.87 -22.19
C ILE A 4 -20.03 15.08 -22.38
N LEU A 5 -19.26 15.15 -21.29
CA LEU A 5 -17.81 15.15 -21.36
C LEU A 5 -17.31 13.72 -21.60
N LYS A 6 -16.68 13.48 -22.75
CA LYS A 6 -16.08 12.19 -23.10
C LYS A 6 -14.55 12.27 -22.92
N PRO A 7 -13.97 11.67 -21.86
CA PRO A 7 -12.51 11.55 -21.77
C PRO A 7 -11.98 10.67 -22.91
N LYS A 8 -10.70 10.84 -23.23
CA LYS A 8 -10.01 9.94 -24.16
C LYS A 8 -10.02 8.53 -23.56
N ARG A 9 -10.29 7.52 -24.38
CA ARG A 9 -10.56 6.16 -23.89
C ARG A 9 -9.75 5.12 -24.64
N SER A 10 -9.18 4.16 -23.92
CA SER A 10 -8.58 2.95 -24.47
C SER A 10 -9.38 1.72 -24.02
N PHE A 11 -9.46 0.71 -24.88
CA PHE A 11 -10.00 -0.61 -24.56
C PHE A 11 -8.91 -1.70 -24.57
N THR A 12 -7.66 -1.30 -24.83
CA THR A 12 -6.52 -2.20 -24.83
C THR A 12 -6.03 -2.36 -23.40
N ALA A 13 -6.01 -3.59 -22.88
CA ALA A 13 -5.49 -3.88 -21.55
C ALA A 13 -4.04 -3.40 -21.40
N SER A 14 -3.72 -2.88 -20.21
CA SER A 14 -2.41 -2.30 -19.86
C SER A 14 -1.97 -1.07 -20.67
N ALA A 15 -2.82 -0.53 -21.56
CA ALA A 15 -2.48 0.68 -22.30
C ALA A 15 -2.43 1.91 -21.39
N VAL A 16 -1.33 2.65 -21.49
CA VAL A 16 -1.13 3.96 -20.85
C VAL A 16 -1.08 5.03 -21.95
N PRO A 17 -1.78 6.17 -21.79
CA PRO A 17 -1.70 7.28 -22.75
C PRO A 17 -0.25 7.75 -22.95
N GLN A 18 0.10 8.10 -24.17
CA GLN A 18 1.36 8.76 -24.49
C GLN A 18 1.29 10.26 -24.16
N LEU A 19 2.43 10.93 -24.05
CA LEU A 19 2.46 12.38 -23.78
C LEU A 19 1.80 13.19 -24.89
N SER A 20 1.80 12.72 -26.14
CA SER A 20 1.10 13.33 -27.27
C SER A 20 -0.41 13.10 -27.23
N ASP A 21 -0.87 12.10 -26.48
CA ASP A 21 -2.28 11.72 -26.45
C ASP A 21 -3.09 12.66 -25.58
N LEU A 22 -2.46 13.49 -24.74
CA LEU A 22 -3.13 14.36 -23.77
C LEU A 22 -2.48 15.73 -23.70
N GLU A 23 -3.30 16.75 -23.53
CA GLU A 23 -2.85 18.06 -23.03
C GLU A 23 -2.77 18.06 -21.49
N ILE A 24 -1.98 18.98 -20.92
CA ILE A 24 -1.85 19.10 -19.46
C ILE A 24 -3.25 19.35 -18.85
N GLY A 25 -3.62 18.53 -17.86
CA GLY A 25 -4.92 18.59 -17.19
C GLY A 25 -6.05 17.81 -17.87
N GLU A 26 -5.84 17.23 -19.06
CA GLU A 26 -6.82 16.33 -19.66
C GLU A 26 -6.93 15.00 -18.92
N LEU A 27 -8.12 14.39 -19.01
CA LEU A 27 -8.42 13.07 -18.44
C LEU A 27 -8.51 12.01 -19.53
N ALA A 28 -7.90 10.86 -19.27
CA ALA A 28 -8.09 9.64 -20.04
C ALA A 28 -8.55 8.47 -19.17
N MET A 29 -9.22 7.50 -19.78
CA MET A 29 -9.65 6.27 -19.14
C MET A 29 -9.15 5.06 -19.93
N ASN A 30 -8.55 4.10 -19.24
CA ASN A 30 -8.44 2.74 -19.75
C ASN A 30 -9.63 1.93 -19.23
N ILE A 31 -10.53 1.55 -20.14
CA ILE A 31 -11.76 0.84 -19.81
C ILE A 31 -11.49 -0.64 -19.49
N ALA A 32 -10.50 -1.25 -20.13
CA ALA A 32 -10.13 -2.64 -19.86
C ALA A 32 -9.60 -2.81 -18.43
N ASP A 33 -8.85 -1.83 -17.94
CA ASP A 33 -8.22 -1.89 -16.61
C ASP A 33 -8.98 -1.10 -15.53
N GLY A 34 -10.02 -0.33 -15.92
CA GLY A 34 -10.76 0.55 -15.01
C GLY A 34 -9.91 1.69 -14.42
N LYS A 35 -8.92 2.19 -15.17
CA LYS A 35 -7.95 3.20 -14.71
C LYS A 35 -8.21 4.57 -15.31
N PHE A 36 -8.00 5.61 -14.51
CA PHE A 36 -8.01 7.00 -14.93
C PHE A 36 -6.60 7.60 -14.90
N TYR A 37 -6.30 8.41 -15.91
CA TYR A 37 -5.02 9.07 -16.07
C TYR A 37 -5.21 10.58 -16.27
N THR A 38 -4.22 11.35 -15.83
CA THR A 38 -4.09 12.77 -16.22
C THR A 38 -2.66 13.10 -16.61
N LYS A 39 -2.48 14.03 -17.55
CA LYS A 39 -1.18 14.62 -17.83
C LYS A 39 -0.92 15.74 -16.84
N GLN A 40 0.04 15.55 -15.94
CA GLN A 40 0.35 16.52 -14.90
C GLN A 40 1.23 17.66 -15.43
N ASN A 41 2.15 17.36 -16.35
CA ASN A 41 3.06 18.32 -16.96
C ASN A 41 3.49 17.82 -18.36
N ALA A 42 4.40 18.54 -19.03
CA ALA A 42 4.85 18.20 -20.38
C ALA A 42 5.43 16.76 -20.51
N ASN A 43 5.90 16.19 -19.41
CA ASN A 43 6.72 14.98 -19.38
C ASN A 43 6.07 13.81 -18.63
N THR A 44 4.92 14.01 -17.98
CA THR A 44 4.37 13.00 -17.05
C THR A 44 2.87 12.78 -17.24
N ILE A 45 2.51 11.53 -17.56
CA ILE A 45 1.16 10.98 -17.38
C ILE A 45 1.13 10.26 -16.03
N ARG A 46 0.12 10.53 -15.21
CA ARG A 46 -0.06 9.92 -13.89
C ARG A 46 -1.39 9.19 -13.83
N GLU A 47 -1.39 7.98 -13.30
CA GLU A 47 -2.62 7.27 -12.90
C GLU A 47 -3.20 7.96 -11.66
N VAL A 48 -4.45 8.39 -11.72
CA VAL A 48 -5.12 9.17 -10.66
C VAL A 48 -6.30 8.44 -10.02
N GLY A 49 -6.59 7.23 -10.46
CA GLY A 49 -7.63 6.36 -9.91
C GLY A 49 -7.76 5.07 -10.70
N GLY A 50 -8.30 4.03 -10.09
CA GLY A 50 -8.48 2.70 -10.68
C GLY A 50 -7.74 1.58 -9.95
N ALA A 51 -7.86 0.37 -10.50
CA ALA A 51 -7.47 -0.89 -9.84
C ALA A 51 -5.97 -1.05 -9.51
N SER A 52 -5.08 -0.14 -9.95
CA SER A 52 -3.66 -0.16 -9.55
C SER A 52 -3.07 1.19 -9.14
N ALA A 53 -3.88 2.25 -9.06
CA ALA A 53 -3.37 3.62 -8.86
C ALA A 53 -2.98 3.92 -7.42
N VAL A 54 -3.59 3.20 -6.47
CA VAL A 54 -3.48 3.48 -5.05
C VAL A 54 -2.68 2.36 -4.39
N ASN A 55 -1.36 2.48 -4.41
CA ASN A 55 -0.52 1.65 -3.53
C ASN A 55 -0.52 2.25 -2.12
N ILE A 56 -0.24 1.43 -1.10
CA ILE A 56 -0.24 1.87 0.31
C ILE A 56 0.69 3.09 0.51
N GLN A 57 1.79 3.17 -0.23
CA GLN A 57 2.73 4.29 -0.19
C GLN A 57 2.07 5.60 -0.62
N SER A 58 1.20 5.59 -1.64
CA SER A 58 0.44 6.76 -2.09
C SER A 58 -0.66 7.17 -1.10
N VAL A 59 -1.24 6.20 -0.37
CA VAL A 59 -2.22 6.44 0.70
C VAL A 59 -1.55 7.08 1.91
N LEU A 60 -0.45 6.50 2.39
CA LEU A 60 0.26 6.95 3.58
C LEU A 60 0.93 8.33 3.37
N GLN A 61 1.50 8.58 2.18
CA GLN A 61 2.06 9.91 1.86
C GLN A 61 1.01 11.02 1.78
N ALA A 62 -0.25 10.67 1.50
CA ALA A 62 -1.36 11.62 1.55
C ALA A 62 -1.86 11.91 2.99
N GLY A 63 -1.22 11.33 4.01
CA GLY A 63 -1.63 11.46 5.41
C GLY A 63 -2.94 10.73 5.73
N ALA A 64 -3.38 9.82 4.85
CA ALA A 64 -4.60 9.06 5.06
C ALA A 64 -4.37 7.94 6.09
N VAL A 65 -5.35 7.75 6.97
CA VAL A 65 -5.41 6.66 7.94
C VAL A 65 -6.32 5.57 7.39
N SER A 66 -5.89 4.31 7.43
CA SER A 66 -6.79 3.19 7.13
C SER A 66 -7.78 2.98 8.29
N THR A 67 -9.08 3.08 8.01
CA THR A 67 -10.14 2.74 8.97
C THR A 67 -10.64 1.29 8.80
N THR A 68 -10.00 0.52 7.93
CA THR A 68 -10.27 -0.89 7.66
C THR A 68 -9.00 -1.72 7.79
N ASP A 69 -9.16 -3.04 7.85
CA ASP A 69 -8.04 -3.98 7.91
C ASP A 69 -7.17 -3.94 6.64
N LEU A 70 -5.85 -4.13 6.82
CA LEU A 70 -4.91 -4.37 5.74
C LEU A 70 -4.70 -5.87 5.57
N THR A 71 -4.98 -6.41 4.38
CA THR A 71 -4.75 -7.82 4.05
C THR A 71 -3.49 -7.96 3.19
N PHE A 72 -2.56 -8.80 3.63
CA PHE A 72 -1.33 -9.14 2.90
C PHE A 72 -1.43 -10.59 2.41
N ASN A 73 -1.24 -10.81 1.11
CA ASN A 73 -1.26 -12.14 0.50
C ASN A 73 0.16 -12.53 0.08
N ASN A 74 0.79 -13.47 0.82
CA ASN A 74 2.19 -13.86 0.63
C ASN A 74 3.15 -12.65 0.60
N ALA A 75 2.92 -11.66 1.46
CA ALA A 75 3.72 -10.45 1.56
C ALA A 75 4.15 -10.19 3.02
N ASN A 76 5.28 -9.49 3.18
CA ASN A 76 5.86 -9.14 4.47
C ASN A 76 5.71 -7.64 4.75
N ILE A 77 5.83 -7.26 6.02
CA ILE A 77 6.03 -5.85 6.43
C ILE A 77 7.52 -5.66 6.71
N ILE A 78 8.14 -4.70 6.05
CA ILE A 78 9.58 -4.41 6.14
C ILE A 78 9.74 -3.05 6.81
N PHE A 79 10.55 -2.99 7.87
CA PHE A 79 10.88 -1.79 8.61
C PHE A 79 12.34 -1.41 8.36
N GLU A 80 12.54 -0.20 7.86
CA GLU A 80 13.84 0.46 7.76
C GLU A 80 14.15 1.20 9.06
N GLY A 81 15.42 1.22 9.42
CA GLY A 81 15.92 2.06 10.50
C GLY A 81 15.95 3.55 10.12
N SER A 82 16.57 4.36 10.98
CA SER A 82 16.75 5.80 10.72
C SER A 82 17.70 6.10 9.55
N THR A 83 18.48 5.10 9.12
CA THR A 83 19.44 5.21 8.03
C THR A 83 19.08 4.17 6.99
N ALA A 84 18.95 4.61 5.74
CA ALA A 84 18.76 3.69 4.63
C ALA A 84 20.10 2.99 4.37
N ASP A 85 20.13 1.69 4.64
CA ASP A 85 21.29 0.85 4.38
C ASP A 85 20.85 -0.53 3.85
N ALA A 86 21.46 -1.61 4.32
CA ALA A 86 21.17 -2.98 3.89
C ALA A 86 20.71 -3.86 5.06
N PHE A 87 20.27 -3.25 6.17
CA PHE A 87 19.86 -3.92 7.39
C PHE A 87 18.41 -3.57 7.75
N GLU A 88 17.51 -4.51 7.47
CA GLU A 88 16.08 -4.33 7.70
C GLU A 88 15.52 -5.28 8.77
N THR A 89 14.41 -4.88 9.39
CA THR A 89 13.58 -5.78 10.21
C THR A 89 12.35 -6.21 9.41
N THR A 90 12.14 -7.52 9.28
CA THR A 90 10.99 -8.06 8.54
C THR A 90 10.01 -8.76 9.49
N LEU A 91 8.75 -8.33 9.49
CA LEU A 91 7.64 -9.09 10.06
C LEU A 91 7.03 -9.98 8.97
N THR A 92 7.15 -11.29 9.18
CA THR A 92 6.65 -12.33 8.28
C THR A 92 5.73 -13.30 9.03
N VAL A 93 4.89 -13.99 8.28
CA VAL A 93 3.95 -14.98 8.81
C VAL A 93 4.34 -16.34 8.22
N GLU A 94 4.68 -17.29 9.08
CA GLU A 94 4.80 -18.69 8.69
C GLU A 94 3.43 -19.25 8.29
N ASN A 95 3.40 -20.31 7.48
CA ASN A 95 2.15 -20.95 7.06
C ASN A 95 1.29 -21.33 8.28
N PRO A 96 0.16 -20.65 8.52
CA PRO A 96 -0.66 -20.93 9.69
C PRO A 96 -1.43 -22.23 9.48
N THR A 97 -1.49 -23.07 10.52
CA THR A 97 -2.29 -24.31 10.50
C THR A 97 -3.75 -24.11 10.93
N ALA A 98 -4.09 -22.90 11.38
CA ALA A 98 -5.42 -22.43 11.79
C ALA A 98 -5.38 -20.91 11.91
N ASP A 99 -6.53 -20.25 12.01
CA ASP A 99 -6.62 -18.80 12.20
C ASP A 99 -5.86 -18.35 13.46
N ARG A 100 -4.99 -17.34 13.31
CA ARG A 100 -4.17 -16.78 14.41
C ARG A 100 -4.49 -15.30 14.59
N THR A 101 -4.50 -14.87 15.85
CA THR A 101 -4.61 -13.46 16.22
C THR A 101 -3.50 -13.10 17.21
N ILE A 102 -2.71 -12.09 16.86
CA ILE A 102 -1.69 -11.51 17.74
C ILE A 102 -2.19 -10.12 18.15
N LYS A 103 -2.31 -9.87 19.46
CA LYS A 103 -2.73 -8.56 19.99
C LYS A 103 -1.52 -7.83 20.55
N LEU A 104 -1.37 -6.56 20.18
CA LEU A 104 -0.46 -5.67 20.90
C LEU A 104 -1.08 -5.29 22.24
N PRO A 105 -0.28 -5.24 23.32
CA PRO A 105 -0.77 -4.74 24.60
C PRO A 105 -1.10 -3.25 24.49
N ASP A 106 -2.06 -2.79 25.29
CA ASP A 106 -2.30 -1.37 25.53
C ASP A 106 -1.21 -0.82 26.47
N SER A 107 0.01 -0.73 25.94
CA SER A 107 1.18 -0.26 26.67
C SER A 107 2.25 0.22 25.71
N SER A 108 2.98 1.26 26.10
CA SER A 108 4.19 1.70 25.40
C SER A 108 5.37 0.80 25.75
N GLY A 109 6.28 0.60 24.79
CA GLY A 109 7.52 -0.14 25.03
C GLY A 109 8.09 -0.75 23.77
N THR A 110 9.02 -1.67 23.95
CA THR A 110 9.61 -2.48 22.87
C THR A 110 8.88 -3.81 22.77
N LEU A 111 8.67 -4.30 21.54
CA LEU A 111 8.14 -5.65 21.33
C LEU A 111 9.19 -6.68 21.74
N ALA A 112 8.87 -7.50 22.75
CA ALA A 112 9.77 -8.56 23.22
C ALA A 112 9.89 -9.70 22.21
N LEU A 113 11.10 -10.15 21.94
CA LEU A 113 11.40 -11.36 21.19
C LEU A 113 11.58 -12.56 22.14
N THR A 114 11.58 -13.77 21.61
CA THR A 114 11.74 -15.00 22.42
C THR A 114 12.98 -14.96 23.33
N GLY A 115 14.07 -14.32 22.89
CA GLY A 115 15.30 -14.17 23.68
C GLY A 115 15.18 -13.23 24.89
N ASP A 116 14.21 -12.32 24.90
CA ASP A 116 13.99 -11.37 26.01
C ASP A 116 13.21 -12.00 27.16
N ILE A 117 12.53 -13.13 26.91
CA ILE A 117 11.70 -13.85 27.88
C ILE A 117 12.60 -14.72 28.78
N LEU A 118 13.47 -14.10 29.57
CA LEU A 118 14.37 -14.80 30.51
C LEU A 118 13.77 -14.96 31.92
N ALA A 119 12.59 -14.39 32.20
CA ALA A 119 12.04 -14.37 33.55
C ALA A 119 10.50 -14.37 33.57
N PHE A 120 9.90 -15.56 33.53
CA PHE A 120 8.59 -15.76 34.19
C PHE A 120 8.51 -17.07 34.99
N ALA A 121 9.53 -17.93 34.97
CA ALA A 121 9.48 -19.26 35.57
C ALA A 121 9.96 -19.35 37.04
N VAL A 122 10.35 -18.24 37.70
CA VAL A 122 10.94 -18.31 39.07
C VAL A 122 10.05 -17.70 40.17
N VAL A 123 8.95 -17.04 39.84
CA VAL A 123 8.07 -16.43 40.85
C VAL A 123 6.66 -16.95 40.68
N PHE A 124 6.41 -18.21 41.06
CA PHE A 124 5.25 -18.70 41.83
C PHE A 124 5.51 -20.17 42.21
N GLY A 125 6.55 -20.37 43.02
CA GLY A 125 6.61 -21.48 43.96
C GLY A 125 6.17 -20.95 45.32
N GLY A 126 4.91 -21.18 45.67
CA GLY A 126 4.27 -20.77 46.91
C GLY A 126 2.82 -21.24 46.94
#